data_AF-A0AAF3F7V8-F1
#
_entry.id   AF-A0AAF3F7V8-F1
#
_cell.length_a   1.000
_cell.length_b   1.000
_cell.length_c   1.000
_cell.angle_alpha   90.00
_cell.angle_beta   90.00
_cell.angle_gamma   90.00
#
_symmetry.space_group_name_H-M   'P 1'
#
loop_
_entity.id
_entity.type
_entity.pdbx_description
1 polymer ?
#
loop_
_entity_poly.entity_id
_entity_poly.type
_entity_poly.pdbx_seq_one_letter_code
_entity_poly.pdbx_strand_id
1 'polypeptide(L)'
;MYEDNIISSCSELNSASIGTKFISSLPNLQFTPKFEQYSGYLDEKLFYWYFTSQSAEADNNLIIFLKGELENVYSWTKLGHLLFIDLPTGSGFSQNITTFTNAETSKLLFNLLQNFLTTYNLKEKKIFLVSGEYSSEIVSLMALDYLDSIKQQQNSYEDFRLKGLIFIGIWNEVVQFNSLIDFAYAKGFTGKRDYQHLLDQCPACNQSRSSDCDYLNSPMQSCQETAKKIEC
;
A
#
# COMPACT_ATOMS: atom_id res chain seq x y z
N MET A 1 41.35 -10.66 -34.09
CA MET A 1 41.83 -9.88 -32.93
C MET A 1 40.90 -8.69 -32.77
N TYR A 2 39.89 -8.67 -31.91
CA TYR A 2 39.55 -9.53 -30.77
C TYR A 2 38.06 -9.90 -30.88
N GLU A 3 37.76 -11.19 -30.83
CA GLU A 3 36.54 -11.69 -30.20
C GLU A 3 36.70 -11.48 -28.70
N ASP A 4 35.63 -11.19 -27.98
CA ASP A 4 35.45 -11.77 -26.64
C ASP A 4 33.96 -11.97 -26.34
N ASN A 5 33.65 -13.24 -26.14
CA ASN A 5 32.43 -13.84 -25.66
C ASN A 5 32.14 -13.40 -24.23
N ILE A 6 30.91 -12.98 -23.93
CA ILE A 6 30.28 -13.35 -22.65
C ILE A 6 28.79 -13.68 -22.90
N ILE A 7 28.53 -14.91 -23.32
CA ILE A 7 27.36 -15.66 -22.85
C ILE A 7 27.90 -16.60 -21.76
N SER A 8 27.61 -16.30 -20.50
CA SER A 8 27.79 -17.15 -19.31
C SER A 8 27.47 -16.24 -18.11
N SER A 9 26.45 -16.40 -17.30
CA SER A 9 25.64 -17.57 -16.96
C SER A 9 24.33 -17.04 -16.36
N CYS A 10 23.21 -17.70 -16.63
CA CYS A 10 22.08 -17.63 -15.73
C CYS A 10 22.54 -18.25 -14.41
N SER A 11 22.80 -17.43 -13.40
CA SER A 11 22.85 -17.95 -12.03
C SER A 11 21.43 -18.43 -11.71
N GLU A 12 21.28 -19.73 -11.52
CA GLU A 12 20.10 -20.32 -10.88
C GLU A 12 19.79 -19.48 -9.64
N LEU A 13 18.62 -18.85 -9.60
CA LEU A 13 18.11 -18.25 -8.38
C LEU A 13 17.96 -19.41 -7.39
N ASN A 14 18.89 -19.50 -6.43
CA ASN A 14 18.79 -20.41 -5.32
C ASN A 14 17.38 -20.32 -4.75
N SER A 15 16.71 -21.47 -4.64
CA SER A 15 15.37 -21.56 -4.05
C SER A 15 15.35 -20.82 -2.72
N ALA A 16 14.54 -19.76 -2.61
CA ALA A 16 14.36 -19.06 -1.35
C ALA A 16 13.96 -20.09 -0.28
N SER A 17 14.75 -20.20 0.79
CA SER A 17 14.44 -21.11 1.88
C SER A 17 13.22 -20.55 2.63
N ILE A 18 12.19 -21.38 2.77
CA ILE A 18 11.03 -21.07 3.61
C ILE A 18 11.17 -21.87 4.89
N GLY A 19 11.58 -21.21 5.96
CA GLY A 19 11.55 -21.80 7.29
C GLY A 19 10.13 -21.79 7.83
N THR A 20 9.42 -22.92 7.79
CA THR A 20 8.02 -23.04 8.23
C THR A 20 7.90 -23.85 9.50
N LYS A 21 7.06 -23.40 10.45
CA LYS A 21 6.67 -24.17 11.63
C LYS A 21 5.15 -24.20 11.77
N PHE A 22 4.61 -25.39 12.01
CA PHE A 22 3.22 -25.58 12.41
C PHE A 22 3.00 -25.09 13.84
N ILE A 23 1.93 -24.33 14.07
CA ILE A 23 1.57 -23.80 15.39
C ILE A 23 0.45 -24.65 15.98
N SER A 24 0.80 -25.53 16.92
CA SER A 24 -0.13 -26.43 17.58
C SER A 24 -0.96 -25.77 18.69
N SER A 25 -0.49 -24.68 19.28
CA SER A 25 -1.19 -23.94 20.34
C SER A 25 -0.69 -22.51 20.46
N LEU A 26 -1.57 -21.61 20.94
CA LEU A 26 -1.23 -20.22 21.27
C LEU A 26 -1.51 -19.95 22.76
N PRO A 27 -0.64 -19.23 23.47
CA PRO A 27 -0.90 -18.84 24.85
C PRO A 27 -2.21 -18.07 24.98
N ASN A 28 -2.98 -18.35 26.04
CA ASN A 28 -4.24 -17.68 26.39
C ASN A 28 -5.40 -17.86 25.41
N LEU A 29 -5.25 -18.68 24.37
CA LEU A 29 -6.34 -18.99 23.46
C LEU A 29 -7.38 -19.89 24.17
N GLN A 30 -8.59 -19.39 24.35
CA GLN A 30 -9.67 -20.07 25.08
C GLN A 30 -10.43 -21.10 24.24
N PHE A 31 -10.03 -21.31 22.98
CA PHE A 31 -10.66 -22.24 22.05
C PHE A 31 -9.62 -22.96 21.18
N THR A 32 -10.01 -24.07 20.56
CA THR A 32 -9.18 -24.79 19.59
C THR A 32 -9.56 -24.35 18.17
N PRO A 33 -8.63 -23.76 17.39
CA PRO A 33 -8.88 -23.43 15.99
C PRO A 33 -9.27 -24.66 15.19
N LYS A 34 -10.25 -24.52 14.28
CA LYS A 34 -10.65 -25.58 13.33
C LYS A 34 -9.88 -25.52 12.01
N PHE A 35 -8.83 -24.73 11.98
CA PHE A 35 -7.97 -24.48 10.83
C PHE A 35 -6.52 -24.59 11.27
N GLU A 36 -5.68 -25.02 10.35
CA GLU A 36 -4.23 -25.09 10.56
C GLU A 36 -3.62 -23.70 10.44
N GLN A 37 -2.56 -23.47 11.21
CA GLN A 37 -1.81 -22.23 11.20
C GLN A 37 -0.31 -22.51 11.26
N TYR A 38 0.44 -21.68 10.54
CA TYR A 38 1.87 -21.82 10.35
C TYR A 38 2.53 -20.45 10.53
N SER A 39 3.73 -20.43 11.10
CA SER A 39 4.56 -19.22 11.14
C SER A 39 5.96 -19.53 10.66
N GLY A 40 6.61 -18.55 10.07
CA GLY A 40 7.92 -18.77 9.49
C GLY A 40 8.58 -17.50 8.97
N TYR A 41 9.68 -17.71 8.25
CA TYR A 41 10.40 -16.65 7.56
C TYR A 41 10.49 -16.96 6.07
N LEU A 42 10.20 -15.96 5.25
CA LEU A 42 10.46 -15.97 3.81
C LEU A 42 11.87 -15.39 3.59
N ASP A 43 12.75 -16.18 2.96
CA ASP A 43 14.15 -15.80 2.67
C ASP A 43 14.90 -15.28 3.90
N GLU A 44 14.62 -15.87 5.07
CA GLU A 44 15.18 -15.49 6.38
C GLU A 44 14.94 -14.02 6.82
N LYS A 45 14.14 -13.25 6.07
CA LYS A 45 13.99 -11.79 6.27
C LYS A 45 12.59 -11.39 6.71
N LEU A 46 11.56 -11.93 6.06
CA LEU A 46 10.18 -11.50 6.28
C LEU A 46 9.45 -12.55 7.11
N PHE A 47 9.03 -12.16 8.32
CA PHE A 47 8.17 -13.00 9.13
C PHE A 47 6.77 -13.09 8.52
N TYR A 48 6.19 -14.29 8.53
CA TYR A 48 4.81 -14.50 8.15
C TYR A 48 4.06 -15.35 9.19
N TRP A 49 2.75 -15.12 9.26
CA TRP A 49 1.81 -15.98 9.95
C TRP A 49 0.66 -16.32 9.01
N TYR A 50 0.58 -17.59 8.62
CA TYR A 50 -0.38 -18.13 7.67
C TYR A 50 -1.47 -18.91 8.39
N PHE A 51 -2.72 -18.71 7.94
CA PHE A 51 -3.91 -19.41 8.40
C PHE A 51 -4.60 -20.06 7.20
N THR A 52 -4.92 -21.35 7.30
CA THR A 52 -5.64 -22.10 6.24
C THR A 52 -7.12 -21.74 6.20
N SER A 53 -7.78 -22.04 5.07
CA SER A 53 -9.22 -21.81 4.90
C SER A 53 -10.05 -22.62 5.91
N GLN A 54 -11.12 -22.01 6.44
CA GLN A 54 -12.09 -22.69 7.31
C GLN A 54 -13.20 -23.42 6.53
N SER A 55 -13.27 -23.29 5.20
CA SER A 55 -14.35 -23.86 4.37
C SER A 55 -13.86 -24.22 2.97
N ALA A 56 -14.43 -25.28 2.38
CA ALA A 56 -14.07 -25.75 1.04
C ALA A 56 -14.37 -24.71 -0.05
N GLU A 57 -15.41 -23.89 0.13
CA GLU A 57 -15.81 -22.84 -0.81
C GLU A 57 -14.78 -21.72 -0.91
N ALA A 58 -14.03 -21.49 0.18
CA ALA A 58 -13.00 -20.45 0.26
C ALA A 58 -11.58 -20.98 -0.06
N ASP A 59 -11.41 -22.29 -0.27
CA ASP A 59 -10.10 -22.91 -0.52
C ASP A 59 -9.42 -22.40 -1.81
N ASN A 60 -10.20 -21.90 -2.76
CA ASN A 60 -9.69 -21.33 -4.01
C ASN A 60 -9.09 -19.91 -3.88
N ASN A 61 -9.09 -19.33 -2.66
CA ASN A 61 -8.74 -17.94 -2.35
C ASN A 61 -7.75 -17.86 -1.14
N LEU A 62 -6.53 -17.32 -1.28
CA LEU A 62 -5.53 -17.05 -0.20
C LEU A 62 -5.24 -15.59 0.09
N ILE A 63 -5.86 -15.05 1.14
CA ILE A 63 -5.61 -13.70 1.59
C ILE A 63 -4.40 -13.55 2.50
N ILE A 64 -3.35 -12.92 2.02
CA ILE A 64 -2.19 -12.49 2.80
C ILE A 64 -2.50 -11.11 3.35
N PHE A 65 -2.56 -10.97 4.68
CA PHE A 65 -2.84 -9.71 5.39
C PHE A 65 -1.52 -9.08 5.96
N LEU A 66 -1.35 -7.76 6.14
CA LEU A 66 -0.25 -7.09 6.86
C LEU A 66 -0.93 -6.31 7.95
N LYS A 67 -0.26 -6.36 9.08
CA LYS A 67 -0.60 -5.71 10.33
C LYS A 67 -1.75 -6.43 11.02
N GLY A 68 -1.46 -7.12 12.13
CA GLY A 68 -2.37 -7.99 12.89
C GLY A 68 -3.45 -7.24 13.69
N GLU A 69 -4.26 -7.84 14.58
CA GLU A 69 -4.38 -9.17 15.20
C GLU A 69 -5.87 -9.45 15.58
N LEU A 70 -6.16 -10.67 16.05
CA LEU A 70 -7.45 -11.31 16.47
C LEU A 70 -8.38 -11.77 15.33
N GLU A 71 -9.17 -12.83 15.58
CA GLU A 71 -10.12 -13.37 14.60
C GLU A 71 -11.13 -12.29 14.22
N ASN A 72 -10.88 -11.67 13.08
CA ASN A 72 -11.78 -10.71 12.51
C ASN A 72 -12.82 -11.46 11.69
N VAL A 73 -14.05 -11.57 12.20
CA VAL A 73 -15.17 -12.15 11.45
C VAL A 73 -15.50 -11.37 10.17
N TYR A 74 -14.97 -10.15 10.03
CA TYR A 74 -15.03 -9.32 8.83
C TYR A 74 -13.69 -9.25 8.09
N SER A 75 -12.80 -10.22 8.35
CA SER A 75 -11.50 -10.27 7.70
C SER A 75 -11.66 -10.31 6.19
N TRP A 76 -10.84 -9.51 5.51
CA TRP A 76 -10.70 -9.59 4.07
C TRP A 76 -10.19 -10.96 3.66
N THR A 77 -9.72 -11.79 4.61
CA THR A 77 -9.41 -13.22 4.44
C THR A 77 -10.57 -14.12 4.08
N LYS A 78 -11.77 -13.55 3.95
CA LYS A 78 -12.93 -14.25 3.40
C LYS A 78 -13.16 -14.00 1.90
N LEU A 79 -12.44 -13.07 1.26
CA LEU A 79 -12.75 -12.57 -0.09
C LEU A 79 -11.83 -12.99 -1.26
N GLY A 80 -10.56 -13.35 -1.06
CA GLY A 80 -9.67 -13.62 -2.21
C GLY A 80 -8.23 -14.04 -1.93
N HIS A 81 -7.27 -13.43 -2.63
CA HIS A 81 -5.88 -13.44 -2.21
C HIS A 81 -5.29 -12.06 -1.97
N LEU A 82 -5.35 -11.54 -0.75
CA LEU A 82 -4.57 -10.41 -0.26
C LEU A 82 -3.06 -10.74 -0.27
N LEU A 83 -2.22 -9.72 -0.27
CA LEU A 83 -0.74 -9.64 -0.19
C LEU A 83 -0.46 -8.34 0.48
N PHE A 84 0.56 -8.34 1.29
CA PHE A 84 0.76 -7.28 2.20
C PHE A 84 2.28 -7.13 2.37
N ILE A 85 2.74 -5.89 2.21
CA ILE A 85 4.12 -5.52 1.96
C ILE A 85 4.46 -4.25 2.74
N ASP A 86 5.49 -4.31 3.59
CA ASP A 86 5.96 -3.16 4.36
C ASP A 86 6.77 -2.24 3.43
N LEU A 87 6.27 -1.03 3.20
CA LEU A 87 6.85 -0.04 2.29
C LEU A 87 7.12 1.30 3.00
N PRO A 88 8.16 2.06 2.61
CA PRO A 88 9.29 1.67 1.75
C PRO A 88 10.28 0.76 2.50
N THR A 89 11.45 0.49 1.90
CA THR A 89 12.56 -0.18 2.60
C THR A 89 12.89 0.56 3.90
N GLY A 90 13.12 -0.18 4.98
CA GLY A 90 13.29 0.38 6.33
C GLY A 90 12.01 0.47 7.17
N SER A 91 10.83 0.23 6.61
CA SER A 91 9.57 0.21 7.36
C SER A 91 9.24 -1.17 7.91
N GLY A 92 8.70 -1.25 9.13
CA GLY A 92 8.28 -2.51 9.74
C GLY A 92 9.42 -3.52 9.85
N PHE A 93 9.28 -4.66 9.17
CA PHE A 93 10.35 -5.67 9.08
C PHE A 93 11.20 -5.58 7.80
N SER A 94 10.88 -4.68 6.86
CA SER A 94 11.66 -4.46 5.64
C SER A 94 13.03 -3.86 5.99
N GLN A 95 14.11 -4.61 5.79
CA GLN A 95 15.48 -4.21 6.11
C GLN A 95 16.14 -3.37 5.00
N ASN A 96 17.37 -2.90 5.26
CA ASN A 96 18.23 -2.15 4.33
C ASN A 96 17.63 -0.82 3.86
N ILE A 97 17.70 0.19 4.74
CA ILE A 97 17.25 1.56 4.46
C ILE A 97 17.98 2.08 3.22
N THR A 98 17.22 2.20 2.14
CA THR A 98 17.68 2.71 0.85
C THR A 98 16.68 3.78 0.43
N THR A 99 17.15 5.00 0.25
CA THR A 99 16.27 6.11 -0.12
C THR A 99 15.88 5.97 -1.58
N PHE A 100 14.64 5.53 -1.83
CA PHE A 100 14.03 5.50 -3.15
C PHE A 100 12.99 6.61 -3.27
N THR A 101 12.86 7.18 -4.46
CA THR A 101 11.70 7.98 -4.82
C THR A 101 10.44 7.10 -4.91
N ASN A 102 9.26 7.69 -4.86
CA ASN A 102 7.99 6.94 -5.03
C ASN A 102 7.93 6.23 -6.40
N ALA A 103 8.48 6.85 -7.45
CA ALA A 103 8.56 6.25 -8.79
C ALA A 103 9.51 5.04 -8.84
N GLU A 104 10.68 5.12 -8.19
CA GLU A 104 11.59 3.97 -8.10
C GLU A 104 10.99 2.84 -7.27
N THR A 105 10.35 3.20 -6.14
CA THR A 105 9.64 2.24 -5.28
C THR A 105 8.51 1.54 -6.03
N SER A 106 7.74 2.27 -6.83
CA SER A 106 6.70 1.72 -7.70
C SER A 106 7.25 0.64 -8.64
N LYS A 107 8.33 0.96 -9.38
CA LYS A 107 8.97 0.03 -10.32
C LYS A 107 9.54 -1.20 -9.63
N LEU A 108 10.21 -1.01 -8.50
CA LEU A 108 10.74 -2.10 -7.70
C LEU A 108 9.61 -3.03 -7.22
N LEU A 109 8.55 -2.45 -6.65
CA LEU A 109 7.41 -3.19 -6.13
C LEU A 109 6.71 -3.98 -7.24
N PHE A 110 6.52 -3.38 -8.41
CA PHE A 110 5.92 -4.07 -9.56
C PHE A 110 6.73 -5.32 -9.95
N ASN A 111 8.06 -5.20 -10.05
CA ASN A 111 8.93 -6.33 -10.37
C ASN A 111 8.89 -7.42 -9.28
N LEU A 112 8.88 -7.03 -8.01
CA LEU A 112 8.76 -7.97 -6.89
C LEU A 112 7.42 -8.72 -6.92
N LEU A 113 6.33 -8.05 -7.27
CA LEU A 113 5.02 -8.68 -7.39
C LEU A 113 5.00 -9.71 -8.53
N GLN A 114 5.59 -9.45 -9.69
CA GLN A 114 5.67 -10.43 -10.78
C GLN A 114 6.42 -11.71 -10.35
N ASN A 115 7.53 -11.55 -9.63
CA ASN A 115 8.28 -12.67 -9.08
C ASN A 115 7.45 -13.44 -8.06
N PHE A 116 6.76 -12.74 -7.16
CA PHE A 116 5.86 -13.35 -6.18
C PHE A 116 4.76 -14.19 -6.85
N LEU A 117 4.09 -13.63 -7.87
CA LEU A 117 3.04 -14.34 -8.61
C LEU A 117 3.57 -15.59 -9.32
N THR A 118 4.80 -15.53 -9.84
CA THR A 118 5.46 -16.68 -10.47
C THR A 118 5.77 -17.76 -9.45
N THR A 119 6.42 -17.40 -8.35
CA THR A 119 6.87 -18.33 -7.30
C THR A 119 5.71 -19.10 -6.67
N TYR A 120 4.57 -18.43 -6.43
CA TYR A 120 3.40 -19.04 -5.81
C TYR A 120 2.34 -19.51 -6.82
N ASN A 121 2.65 -19.51 -8.11
CA ASN A 121 1.75 -19.93 -9.19
C ASN A 121 0.38 -19.20 -9.17
N LEU A 122 0.42 -17.88 -8.99
CA LEU A 122 -0.75 -16.99 -8.86
C LEU A 122 -1.01 -16.13 -10.12
N LYS A 123 -0.25 -16.31 -11.20
CA LYS A 123 -0.35 -15.52 -12.45
C LYS A 123 -1.77 -15.45 -13.03
N GLU A 124 -2.55 -16.52 -12.89
CA GLU A 124 -3.93 -16.56 -13.38
C GLU A 124 -4.95 -15.83 -12.48
N LYS A 125 -4.57 -15.46 -11.25
CA LYS A 125 -5.48 -14.82 -10.31
C LYS A 125 -5.74 -13.35 -10.69
N LYS A 126 -6.97 -12.89 -10.42
CA LYS A 126 -7.33 -11.48 -10.56
C LYS A 126 -6.66 -10.69 -9.43
N ILE A 127 -5.98 -9.60 -9.78
CA ILE A 127 -5.25 -8.77 -8.82
C ILE A 127 -6.07 -7.53 -8.50
N PHE A 128 -6.23 -7.26 -7.21
CA PHE A 128 -6.79 -6.01 -6.69
C PHE A 128 -5.74 -5.37 -5.79
N LEU A 129 -5.34 -4.13 -6.10
CA LEU A 129 -4.39 -3.41 -5.26
C LEU A 129 -5.17 -2.51 -4.31
N VAL A 130 -4.82 -2.58 -3.04
CA VAL A 130 -5.37 -1.70 -2.01
C VAL A 130 -4.23 -0.93 -1.39
N SER A 131 -4.33 0.39 -1.39
CA SER A 131 -3.35 1.29 -0.81
C SER A 131 -3.95 2.07 0.35
N GLY A 132 -3.08 2.44 1.28
CA GLY A 132 -3.37 3.31 2.41
C GLY A 132 -2.44 4.51 2.43
N GLU A 133 -2.99 5.67 2.79
CA GLU A 133 -2.26 6.92 3.05
C GLU A 133 -1.22 7.21 1.94
N TYR A 134 0.06 7.24 2.31
CA TYR A 134 1.20 7.56 1.44
C TYR A 134 1.42 6.55 0.31
N SER A 135 1.06 5.28 0.51
CA SER A 135 1.22 4.24 -0.53
C SER A 135 0.27 4.44 -1.73
N SER A 136 -0.70 5.34 -1.62
CA SER A 136 -1.65 5.67 -2.70
C SER A 136 -0.94 6.22 -3.93
N GLU A 137 0.09 7.04 -3.75
CA GLU A 137 0.89 7.57 -4.86
C GLU A 137 1.67 6.44 -5.55
N ILE A 138 2.35 5.60 -4.77
CA ILE A 138 3.13 4.46 -5.28
C ILE A 138 2.26 3.50 -6.09
N VAL A 139 1.08 3.12 -5.56
CA VAL A 139 0.15 2.24 -6.27
C VAL A 139 -0.46 2.90 -7.50
N SER A 140 -0.67 4.23 -7.49
CA SER A 140 -1.15 4.96 -8.66
C SER A 140 -0.10 4.97 -9.77
N LEU A 141 1.16 5.27 -9.45
CA LEU A 141 2.27 5.22 -10.41
C LEU A 141 2.42 3.82 -10.99
N MET A 142 2.30 2.80 -10.15
CA MET A 142 2.36 1.40 -10.58
C MET A 142 1.24 1.05 -11.57
N ALA A 143 0.01 1.47 -11.28
CA ALA A 143 -1.12 1.23 -12.16
C ALA A 143 -0.97 1.97 -13.50
N LEU A 144 -0.39 3.17 -13.50
CA LEU A 144 -0.07 3.92 -14.72
C LEU A 144 0.98 3.19 -15.56
N ASP A 145 2.09 2.77 -14.95
CA ASP A 145 3.15 2.01 -15.62
C ASP A 145 2.60 0.72 -16.24
N TYR A 146 1.72 0.01 -15.53
CA TYR A 146 1.02 -1.18 -16.04
C TYR A 146 0.10 -0.87 -17.24
N LEU A 147 -0.69 0.20 -17.17
CA LEU A 147 -1.57 0.57 -18.28
C LEU A 147 -0.78 0.98 -19.53
N ASP A 148 0.33 1.69 -19.34
CA ASP A 148 1.18 2.11 -20.45
C ASP A 148 1.92 0.94 -21.09
N SER A 149 2.32 -0.06 -20.30
CA SER A 149 2.94 -1.26 -20.84
C SER A 149 1.99 -2.11 -21.70
N ILE A 150 0.71 -2.19 -21.31
CA ILE A 150 -0.35 -2.79 -22.15
C ILE A 150 -0.50 -2.04 -23.47
N LYS A 151 -0.59 -0.69 -23.42
CA LYS A 151 -0.73 0.12 -24.64
C LYS A 151 0.45 -0.06 -25.59
N GLN A 152 1.65 -0.23 -25.06
CA GLN A 152 2.88 -0.41 -25.82
C GLN A 152 3.09 -1.86 -26.30
N GLN A 153 2.16 -2.78 -26.03
CA GLN A 153 2.28 -4.22 -26.36
C GLN A 153 3.59 -4.83 -25.83
N GLN A 154 4.04 -4.37 -24.67
CA GLN A 154 5.19 -4.97 -24.00
C GLN A 154 4.72 -6.25 -23.30
N ASN A 155 5.11 -7.40 -23.83
CA ASN A 155 4.80 -8.72 -23.25
C ASN A 155 5.39 -8.96 -21.85
N SER A 156 6.16 -8.01 -21.31
CA SER A 156 6.80 -8.10 -19.99
C SER A 156 5.82 -8.21 -18.82
N TYR A 157 4.51 -8.14 -19.06
CA TYR A 157 3.48 -7.90 -18.03
C TYR A 157 2.18 -8.72 -18.22
N GLU A 158 2.14 -9.70 -19.12
CA GLU A 158 0.92 -10.48 -19.43
C GLU A 158 0.33 -11.20 -18.20
N ASP A 159 1.19 -11.58 -17.25
CA ASP A 159 0.82 -12.34 -16.05
C ASP A 159 0.23 -11.47 -14.93
N PHE A 160 0.34 -10.14 -15.03
CA PHE A 160 -0.16 -9.23 -14.00
C PHE A 160 -1.61 -8.84 -14.31
N ARG A 161 -2.59 -9.62 -13.85
CA ARG A 161 -4.01 -9.44 -14.21
C ARG A 161 -4.74 -8.45 -13.29
N LEU A 162 -4.36 -7.17 -13.33
CA LEU A 162 -5.00 -6.11 -12.54
C LEU A 162 -6.48 -5.93 -12.92
N LYS A 163 -7.37 -5.92 -11.93
CA LYS A 163 -8.84 -5.77 -12.08
C LYS A 163 -9.45 -4.64 -11.28
N GLY A 164 -8.77 -4.13 -10.27
CA GLY A 164 -9.28 -3.02 -9.49
C GLY A 164 -8.25 -2.42 -8.57
N LEU A 165 -8.52 -1.17 -8.19
CA LEU A 165 -7.72 -0.38 -7.26
C LEU A 165 -8.67 0.17 -6.20
N ILE A 166 -8.24 0.09 -4.95
CA ILE A 166 -8.90 0.77 -3.83
C ILE A 166 -7.85 1.66 -3.19
N PHE A 167 -8.13 2.95 -3.10
CA PHE A 167 -7.24 3.92 -2.48
C PHE A 167 -7.87 4.45 -1.21
N ILE A 168 -7.15 4.32 -0.10
CA ILE A 168 -7.55 4.81 1.22
C ILE A 168 -6.49 5.81 1.68
N GLY A 169 -6.35 6.93 0.95
CA GLY A 169 -5.27 7.87 1.23
C GLY A 169 -5.32 9.15 0.42
N ILE A 170 -4.16 9.80 0.33
CA ILE A 170 -4.00 11.13 -0.26
C ILE A 170 -3.99 11.01 -1.79
N TRP A 171 -4.94 11.67 -2.44
CA TRP A 171 -5.02 11.75 -3.90
C TRP A 171 -4.47 13.06 -4.45
N ASN A 172 -4.79 14.14 -3.77
CA ASN A 172 -4.37 15.48 -4.08
C ASN A 172 -4.20 16.21 -2.76
N GLU A 173 -2.96 16.55 -2.45
CA GLU A 173 -2.56 17.16 -1.18
C GLU A 173 -3.30 18.48 -0.94
N VAL A 174 -3.42 19.30 -1.99
CA VAL A 174 -4.12 20.60 -1.93
C VAL A 174 -5.59 20.39 -1.56
N VAL A 175 -6.31 19.55 -2.30
CA VAL A 175 -7.72 19.26 -2.04
C VAL A 175 -7.91 18.66 -0.64
N GLN A 176 -7.04 17.74 -0.23
CA GLN A 176 -7.14 17.14 1.09
C GLN A 176 -6.93 18.17 2.20
N PHE A 177 -5.84 18.93 2.15
CA PHE A 177 -5.52 19.97 3.13
C PHE A 177 -6.64 21.02 3.22
N ASN A 178 -7.15 21.50 2.08
CA ASN A 178 -8.20 22.51 2.06
C ASN A 178 -9.53 21.95 2.59
N SER A 179 -9.86 20.70 2.27
CA SER A 179 -11.06 20.03 2.80
C SER A 179 -10.98 19.78 4.31
N LEU A 180 -9.77 19.54 4.84
CA LEU A 180 -9.56 19.28 6.25
C LEU A 180 -9.84 20.51 7.11
N ILE A 181 -9.48 21.71 6.63
CA ILE A 181 -9.78 22.97 7.32
C ILE A 181 -11.29 23.15 7.52
N ASP A 182 -12.06 22.93 6.45
CA ASP A 182 -13.52 23.02 6.51
C ASP A 182 -14.12 21.94 7.39
N PHE A 183 -13.59 20.72 7.29
CA PHE A 183 -13.98 19.62 8.18
C PHE A 183 -13.72 19.97 9.64
N ALA A 184 -12.55 20.53 9.96
CA ALA A 184 -12.16 20.92 11.30
C ALA A 184 -13.11 21.96 11.89
N TYR A 185 -13.48 22.99 11.11
CA TYR A 185 -14.47 23.97 11.52
C TYR A 185 -15.88 23.36 11.65
N ALA A 186 -16.35 22.61 10.65
CA ALA A 186 -17.69 22.03 10.63
C ALA A 186 -17.92 20.98 11.74
N LYS A 187 -16.86 20.32 12.20
CA LYS A 187 -16.90 19.37 13.32
C LYS A 187 -16.54 20.00 14.66
N GLY A 188 -16.25 21.29 14.71
CA GLY A 188 -15.97 22.03 15.93
C GLY A 188 -14.59 21.75 16.54
N PHE A 189 -13.66 21.18 15.77
CA PHE A 189 -12.24 21.12 16.16
C PHE A 189 -11.59 22.51 16.12
N THR A 190 -12.08 23.39 15.24
CA THR A 190 -11.66 24.79 15.15
C THR A 190 -12.78 25.72 15.59
N GLY A 191 -12.46 26.67 16.47
CA GLY A 191 -13.42 27.68 16.91
C GLY A 191 -13.73 28.71 15.82
N LYS A 192 -14.94 29.30 15.88
CA LYS A 192 -15.36 30.37 14.95
C LYS A 192 -14.36 31.52 14.86
N ARG A 193 -13.73 31.90 15.98
CA ARG A 193 -12.73 32.98 16.01
C ARG A 193 -11.52 32.64 15.15
N ASP A 194 -10.99 31.44 15.29
CA ASP A 194 -9.77 31.01 14.60
C ASP A 194 -10.05 30.79 13.10
N TYR A 195 -11.23 30.25 12.78
CA TYR A 195 -11.67 30.13 11.39
C TYR A 195 -11.89 31.50 10.73
N GLN A 196 -12.50 32.48 11.43
CA GLN A 196 -12.62 33.85 10.92
C GLN A 196 -11.25 34.50 10.75
N HIS A 197 -10.34 34.29 11.70
CA HIS A 197 -8.98 34.78 11.58
C HIS A 197 -8.26 34.20 10.34
N LEU A 198 -8.46 32.91 10.04
CA LEU A 198 -7.98 32.30 8.81
C LEU A 198 -8.52 33.03 7.57
N LEU A 199 -9.84 33.25 7.49
CA LEU A 199 -10.46 33.92 6.34
C LEU A 199 -9.95 35.37 6.17
N ASP A 200 -9.64 36.05 7.27
CA ASP A 200 -9.03 37.38 7.24
C ASP A 200 -7.59 37.33 6.70
N GLN A 201 -6.82 36.27 7.03
CA GLN A 201 -5.47 36.05 6.50
C GLN A 201 -5.47 35.50 5.07
N CYS A 202 -6.58 34.93 4.61
CA CYS A 202 -6.77 34.34 3.30
C CYS A 202 -7.93 35.02 2.53
N PRO A 203 -7.81 36.29 2.08
CA PRO A 203 -8.94 37.03 1.51
C PRO A 203 -9.51 36.39 0.23
N ALA A 204 -8.68 35.71 -0.56
CA ALA A 204 -9.12 34.97 -1.75
C ALA A 204 -10.09 33.82 -1.42
N CYS A 205 -10.11 33.39 -0.16
CA CYS A 205 -10.97 32.35 0.36
C CYS A 205 -12.22 32.87 1.06
N ASN A 206 -12.31 34.18 1.26
CA ASN A 206 -13.46 34.79 1.88
C ASN A 206 -14.64 34.74 0.89
N GLN A 207 -15.62 33.86 1.18
CA GLN A 207 -16.82 33.57 0.36
C GLN A 207 -16.64 32.57 -0.80
N SER A 208 -15.44 32.00 -0.97
CA SER A 208 -15.22 30.87 -1.88
C SER A 208 -15.70 29.58 -1.23
N ARG A 209 -16.06 28.56 -2.02
CA ARG A 209 -16.14 27.20 -1.47
C ARG A 209 -14.72 26.79 -1.11
N SER A 210 -14.54 26.07 -0.02
CA SER A 210 -13.18 25.69 0.39
C SER A 210 -12.51 24.68 -0.54
N SER A 211 -13.27 24.03 -1.43
CA SER A 211 -12.74 23.28 -2.58
C SER A 211 -12.02 24.16 -3.61
N ASP A 212 -12.39 25.44 -3.67
CA ASP A 212 -11.90 26.42 -4.65
C ASP A 212 -10.80 27.30 -4.03
N CYS A 213 -10.55 27.12 -2.73
CA CYS A 213 -9.43 27.70 -2.02
C CYS A 213 -8.16 26.90 -2.22
N ASP A 214 -7.01 27.56 -2.18
CA ASP A 214 -5.70 26.93 -2.03
C ASP A 214 -4.98 27.53 -0.82
N TYR A 215 -5.25 26.96 0.36
CA TYR A 215 -4.61 27.38 1.60
C TYR A 215 -3.16 26.88 1.68
N LEU A 216 -2.88 25.73 1.05
CA LEU A 216 -1.57 25.08 1.07
C LEU A 216 -0.53 25.86 0.26
N ASN A 217 -0.88 26.26 -0.97
CA ASN A 217 -0.01 26.99 -1.89
C ASN A 217 -0.38 28.48 -2.01
N SER A 218 -1.12 29.03 -1.04
CA SER A 218 -1.48 30.45 -1.05
C SER A 218 -0.25 31.34 -1.26
N PRO A 219 -0.30 32.38 -2.10
CA PRO A 219 0.82 33.31 -2.26
C PRO A 219 1.09 34.13 -0.99
N MET A 220 0.14 34.17 -0.04
CA MET A 220 0.28 34.84 1.24
C MET A 220 0.79 33.87 2.30
N GLN A 221 1.99 34.14 2.83
CA GLN A 221 2.60 33.30 3.87
C GLN A 221 1.76 33.26 5.16
N SER A 222 1.16 34.39 5.55
CA SER A 222 0.27 34.45 6.73
C SER A 222 -0.93 33.52 6.60
N CYS A 223 -1.47 33.36 5.39
CA CYS A 223 -2.54 32.41 5.09
C CYS A 223 -2.07 30.97 5.30
N GLN A 224 -0.92 30.60 4.72
CA GLN A 224 -0.36 29.24 4.86
C GLN A 224 -0.09 28.89 6.33
N GLU A 225 0.54 29.79 7.08
CA GLU A 225 0.88 29.58 8.49
C GLU A 225 -0.37 29.45 9.37
N THR A 226 -1.39 30.26 9.11
CA THR A 226 -2.65 30.19 9.86
C THR A 226 -3.43 28.93 9.52
N ALA A 227 -3.44 28.51 8.25
CA ALA A 227 -4.05 27.27 7.80
C ALA A 227 -3.38 26.03 8.44
N LYS A 228 -2.05 25.98 8.47
CA LYS A 228 -1.29 24.88 9.11
C LYS A 228 -1.58 24.75 10.60
N LYS A 229 -1.87 25.85 11.31
CA LYS A 229 -2.28 25.81 12.72
C LYS A 229 -3.66 25.19 12.95
N ILE A 230 -4.52 25.18 11.94
CA ILE A 230 -5.85 24.56 12.01
C ILE A 230 -5.77 23.05 11.73
N GLU A 231 -4.81 22.61 10.91
CA GLU A 231 -4.57 21.20 10.64
C GLU A 231 -3.97 20.44 11.83
N CYS A 232 -3.10 21.08 12.63
CA CYS A 232 -2.42 20.49 13.79
C CYS A 232 -3.31 20.39 15.03
#